data_AF-A0AAU9ILI3-F1
#
_entry.id   AF-A0AAU9ILI3-F1
#
_cell.length_a   1.000
_cell.length_b   1.000
_cell.length_c   1.000
_cell.angle_alpha   90.00
_cell.angle_beta   90.00
_cell.angle_gamma   90.00
#
_symmetry.space_group_name_H-M   'P 1'
#
loop_
_entity.id
_entity.type
_entity.pdbx_description
1 polymer ?
#
loop_
_entity_poly.entity_id
_entity_poly.type
_entity_poly.pdbx_seq_one_letter_code
_entity_poly.pdbx_strand_id
1 'polypeptide(L)'
;MQSVIGDTFISRDGEITYSDVEKNQVVCLFFTAYWCPPCRTFTPVLVEFYNDVNYPDKRLEIIQISSDKDEQMFMDSFNQVPWIAIPYGDSRNISLRKRFKVQGVPILMLLNKDGTLAQGTGRADVQTEGPGCFDRWYNLVN
;
A
#
# COMPACT_ATOMS: atom_id res chain seq x y z
N MET A 1 -10.07 2.43 11.00
CA MET A 1 -9.59 2.27 9.61
C MET A 1 -10.49 1.36 8.76
N GLN A 2 -11.02 0.25 9.29
CA GLN A 2 -11.90 -0.70 8.57
C GLN A 2 -13.02 -0.05 7.74
N SER A 3 -13.73 0.93 8.30
CA SER A 3 -14.81 1.65 7.59
C SER A 3 -14.35 2.43 6.35
N VAL A 4 -13.04 2.64 6.20
CA VAL A 4 -12.45 3.34 5.05
C VAL A 4 -11.93 2.34 4.01
N ILE A 5 -11.13 1.34 4.43
CA ILE A 5 -10.42 0.43 3.51
C ILE A 5 -11.18 -0.89 3.24
N GLY A 6 -12.23 -1.16 4.01
CA GLY A 6 -13.01 -2.40 3.96
C GLY A 6 -12.41 -3.51 4.83
N ASP A 7 -12.99 -4.70 4.68
CA ASP A 7 -12.73 -5.83 5.57
C ASP A 7 -11.88 -6.94 4.94
N THR A 8 -11.95 -7.15 3.63
CA THR A 8 -11.27 -8.27 2.96
C THR A 8 -10.24 -7.79 1.93
N PHE A 9 -9.15 -8.53 1.80
CA PHE A 9 -8.03 -8.25 0.90
C PHE A 9 -7.50 -9.56 0.34
N ILE A 10 -6.68 -9.49 -0.70
CA ILE A 10 -5.97 -10.67 -1.21
C ILE A 10 -4.47 -10.56 -0.91
N SER A 11 -3.90 -11.69 -0.53
CA SER A 11 -2.46 -11.93 -0.43
C SER A 11 -2.06 -13.03 -1.42
N ARG A 12 -0.77 -13.33 -1.50
CA ARG A 12 -0.28 -14.47 -2.28
C ARG A 12 -0.73 -15.82 -1.73
N ASP A 13 -1.06 -15.89 -0.44
CA ASP A 13 -1.44 -17.12 0.27
C ASP A 13 -2.97 -17.28 0.40
N GLY A 14 -3.74 -16.32 -0.13
CA GLY A 14 -5.20 -16.32 -0.08
C GLY A 14 -5.79 -15.03 0.48
N GLU A 15 -7.05 -15.10 0.89
CA GLU A 15 -7.78 -13.97 1.45
C GLU A 15 -7.27 -13.60 2.85
N ILE A 16 -7.21 -12.30 3.12
CA ILE A 16 -6.80 -11.71 4.40
C ILE A 16 -7.90 -10.76 4.87
N THR A 17 -8.09 -10.67 6.20
CA THR A 17 -9.11 -9.79 6.79
C THR A 17 -8.50 -8.52 7.39
N TYR A 18 -9.33 -7.53 7.69
CA TYR A 18 -8.90 -6.31 8.39
C TYR A 18 -8.27 -6.61 9.74
N SER A 19 -8.72 -7.67 10.42
CA SER A 19 -8.16 -8.10 11.70
C SER A 19 -6.67 -8.48 11.61
N ASP A 20 -6.21 -8.89 10.42
CA ASP A 20 -4.80 -9.17 10.17
C ASP A 20 -4.02 -7.90 9.81
N VAL A 21 -4.68 -6.95 9.16
CA VAL A 21 -4.11 -5.65 8.78
C VAL A 21 -3.90 -4.77 10.02
N GLU A 22 -4.86 -4.70 10.94
CA GLU A 22 -4.81 -3.79 12.09
C GLU A 22 -3.73 -4.14 13.13
N LYS A 23 -3.19 -5.35 13.07
CA LYS A 23 -2.05 -5.80 13.89
C LYS A 23 -0.76 -5.05 13.54
N ASN A 24 -0.66 -4.47 12.35
CA ASN A 24 0.54 -3.78 11.90
C ASN A 24 0.64 -2.38 12.54
N GLN A 25 1.86 -1.96 12.85
CA GLN A 25 2.13 -0.68 13.49
C GLN A 25 1.83 0.48 12.54
N VAL A 26 2.15 0.31 11.26
CA VAL A 26 1.90 1.27 10.18
C VAL A 26 1.18 0.56 9.04
N VAL A 27 0.18 1.24 8.45
CA VAL A 27 -0.54 0.78 7.26
C VAL A 27 -0.50 1.86 6.20
N CYS A 28 -0.08 1.48 4.99
CA CYS A 28 0.00 2.37 3.85
C CYS A 28 -0.93 1.93 2.71
N LEU A 29 -1.48 2.90 1.97
CA LEU A 29 -2.11 2.67 0.68
C LEU A 29 -1.11 2.96 -0.43
N PHE A 30 -0.90 1.99 -1.32
CA PHE A 30 -0.05 2.15 -2.49
C PHE A 30 -0.90 2.21 -3.76
N PHE A 31 -1.09 3.42 -4.29
CA PHE A 31 -1.79 3.62 -5.55
C PHE A 31 -0.82 3.40 -6.71
N THR A 32 -1.09 2.41 -7.54
CA THR A 32 -0.19 1.98 -8.61
C THR A 32 -0.93 1.50 -9.85
N ALA A 33 -0.17 1.24 -10.91
CA ALA A 33 -0.63 0.54 -12.11
C ALA A 33 0.56 -0.06 -12.84
N TYR A 34 0.42 -1.29 -13.35
CA TYR A 34 1.46 -2.00 -14.07
C TYR A 34 1.90 -1.28 -15.34
N TRP A 35 0.94 -0.69 -16.07
CA TRP A 35 1.22 0.06 -17.30
C TRP A 35 2.01 1.36 -17.05
N CYS A 36 2.08 1.87 -15.82
CA CYS A 36 2.74 3.13 -15.48
C CYS A 36 4.26 2.96 -15.33
N PRO A 37 5.11 3.60 -16.16
CA PRO A 37 6.57 3.41 -16.08
C PRO A 37 7.19 3.85 -14.74
N PRO A 38 6.84 5.03 -14.17
CA PRO A 38 7.32 5.40 -12.84
C PRO A 38 6.92 4.40 -11.73
N CYS A 39 5.76 3.74 -11.84
CA CYS A 39 5.36 2.68 -10.91
C CYS A 39 6.32 1.50 -10.98
N ARG A 40 6.63 1.01 -12.19
CA ARG A 40 7.57 -0.10 -12.38
C ARG A 40 8.97 0.18 -11.85
N THR A 41 9.41 1.44 -11.89
CA THR A 41 10.69 1.84 -11.28
C THR A 41 10.63 1.90 -9.76
N PHE A 42 9.51 2.35 -9.19
CA PHE A 42 9.38 2.53 -7.73
C PHE A 42 9.03 1.24 -6.99
N THR A 43 8.26 0.33 -7.59
CA THR A 43 7.82 -0.91 -6.92
C THR A 43 9.00 -1.74 -6.38
N PRO A 44 10.09 -2.01 -7.12
CA PRO A 44 11.23 -2.77 -6.57
C PRO A 44 11.88 -2.09 -5.35
N VAL A 45 12.03 -0.77 -5.38
CA VAL A 45 12.56 0.02 -4.25
C VAL A 45 11.64 -0.11 -3.03
N LEU A 46 10.32 -0.08 -3.26
CA LEU A 46 9.34 -0.24 -2.20
C LEU A 46 9.33 -1.67 -1.63
N VAL A 47 9.59 -2.69 -2.46
CA VAL A 47 9.76 -4.09 -2.01
C VAL A 47 10.96 -4.23 -1.10
N GLU A 48 12.12 -3.67 -1.48
CA GLU A 48 13.32 -3.67 -0.64
C GLU A 48 13.04 -3.00 0.71
N PHE A 49 12.48 -1.78 0.69
CA PHE A 49 12.07 -1.07 1.90
C PHE A 49 11.11 -1.89 2.77
N TYR A 50 10.08 -2.49 2.19
CA TYR A 50 9.09 -3.29 2.91
C TYR A 50 9.74 -4.48 3.61
N ASN A 51 10.69 -5.15 2.96
CA ASN A 51 11.40 -6.28 3.55
C ASN A 51 12.30 -5.84 4.72
N ASP A 52 13.02 -4.73 4.55
CA ASP A 52 13.93 -4.21 5.58
C ASP A 52 13.18 -3.82 6.87
N VAL A 53 12.06 -3.09 6.75
CA VAL A 53 11.30 -2.62 7.93
C VAL A 53 10.51 -3.73 8.63
N ASN A 54 10.28 -4.84 7.94
CA ASN A 54 9.57 -6.02 8.45
C ASN A 54 10.50 -7.13 8.95
N TYR A 55 11.80 -6.87 9.06
CA TYR A 55 12.76 -7.79 9.66
C TYR A 55 13.14 -7.33 11.08
N PRO A 56 13.15 -8.23 12.09
CA PRO A 56 12.75 -9.64 12.03
C PRO A 56 11.23 -9.86 12.16
N ASP A 57 10.49 -8.84 12.59
CA ASP A 57 9.06 -8.91 12.86
C ASP A 57 8.28 -7.99 11.90
N LYS A 58 7.08 -8.43 11.48
CA LYS A 58 6.21 -7.65 10.61
C LYS A 58 5.63 -6.44 11.36
N ARG A 59 5.96 -5.23 10.89
CA ARG A 59 5.57 -3.92 11.45
C ARG A 59 4.76 -3.06 10.48
N LEU A 60 4.97 -3.24 9.18
CA LEU A 60 4.35 -2.48 8.09
C LEU A 60 3.47 -3.39 7.25
N GLU A 61 2.27 -2.92 6.92
CA GLU A 61 1.47 -3.48 5.82
C GLU A 61 1.22 -2.43 4.73
N ILE A 62 1.25 -2.88 3.47
CA ILE A 62 0.93 -2.06 2.30
C ILE A 62 -0.29 -2.66 1.62
N ILE A 63 -1.29 -1.82 1.32
CA ILE A 63 -2.47 -2.22 0.57
C ILE A 63 -2.35 -1.62 -0.83
N GLN A 64 -2.11 -2.48 -1.81
CA GLN A 64 -2.07 -2.09 -3.22
C GLN A 64 -3.47 -1.75 -3.72
N ILE A 65 -3.60 -0.53 -4.26
CA ILE A 65 -4.80 -0.03 -4.93
C ILE A 65 -4.48 0.09 -6.42
N SER A 66 -5.00 -0.84 -7.21
CA SER A 66 -4.68 -0.91 -8.64
C SER A 66 -5.51 0.06 -9.47
N SER A 67 -4.89 0.52 -10.55
CA SER A 67 -5.50 1.34 -11.61
C SER A 67 -5.29 0.69 -12.98
N ASP A 68 -5.01 -0.61 -12.97
CA ASP A 68 -4.87 -1.43 -14.16
C ASP A 68 -6.21 -1.54 -14.89
N LYS A 69 -6.12 -1.72 -16.20
CA LYS A 69 -7.29 -1.71 -17.09
C LYS A 69 -7.90 -3.10 -17.27
N ASP A 70 -7.16 -4.11 -16.87
CA ASP A 70 -7.54 -5.51 -16.95
C ASP A 70 -6.89 -6.29 -15.80
N GLU A 71 -7.47 -7.45 -15.52
CA GLU A 71 -7.06 -8.33 -14.43
C GLU A 71 -5.67 -8.92 -14.65
N GLN A 72 -5.27 -9.16 -15.90
CA GLN A 72 -3.95 -9.72 -16.20
C GLN A 72 -2.83 -8.77 -15.79
N MET A 73 -2.94 -7.49 -16.15
CA MET A 73 -1.98 -6.45 -15.73
C MET A 73 -1.92 -6.32 -14.20
N PHE A 74 -3.08 -6.38 -13.54
CA PHE A 74 -3.14 -6.37 -12.08
C PHE A 74 -2.37 -7.56 -11.49
N MET A 75 -2.63 -8.77 -11.98
CA MET A 75 -1.96 -9.99 -11.51
C MET A 75 -0.46 -9.96 -11.80
N ASP A 76 -0.04 -9.45 -12.96
CA ASP A 76 1.37 -9.29 -13.30
C ASP A 76 2.10 -8.38 -12.30
N SER A 77 1.47 -7.27 -11.88
CA SER A 77 2.03 -6.40 -10.84
C SER A 77 1.96 -7.02 -9.45
N PHE A 78 0.84 -7.64 -9.11
CA PHE A 78 0.59 -8.17 -7.76
C PHE A 78 1.48 -9.37 -7.43
N ASN A 79 1.78 -10.22 -8.43
CA ASN A 79 2.66 -11.37 -8.24
C ASN A 79 4.13 -11.00 -7.94
N GLN A 80 4.50 -9.73 -8.10
CA GLN A 80 5.87 -9.23 -7.89
C GLN A 80 6.07 -8.59 -6.51
N VAL A 81 5.04 -8.52 -5.67
CA VAL A 81 5.07 -7.78 -4.40
C VAL A 81 4.75 -8.67 -3.19
N PRO A 82 5.31 -8.38 -2.00
CA PRO A 82 5.12 -9.18 -0.78
C PRO A 82 3.91 -8.76 0.06
N TRP A 83 3.22 -7.68 -0.33
CA TRP A 83 2.11 -7.10 0.42
C TRP A 83 0.74 -7.45 -0.19
N ILE A 84 -0.33 -6.99 0.43
CA ILE A 84 -1.70 -7.32 0.04
C ILE A 84 -2.30 -6.33 -0.97
N ALA A 85 -3.42 -6.70 -1.58
CA ALA A 85 -4.14 -5.84 -2.52
C ALA A 85 -5.65 -5.85 -2.27
N ILE A 86 -6.31 -4.77 -2.70
CA ILE A 86 -7.74 -4.80 -2.98
C ILE A 86 -7.94 -5.62 -4.27
N PRO A 87 -8.86 -6.60 -4.32
CA PRO A 87 -9.11 -7.40 -5.50
C PRO A 87 -9.37 -6.55 -6.75
N TYR A 88 -8.96 -7.04 -7.92
CA TYR A 88 -9.32 -6.42 -9.18
C TYR A 88 -10.84 -6.36 -9.34
N GLY A 89 -11.36 -5.28 -9.93
CA GLY A 89 -12.80 -5.06 -10.10
C GLY A 89 -13.56 -4.65 -8.84
N ASP A 90 -12.95 -4.71 -7.65
CA ASP A 90 -13.58 -4.22 -6.43
C ASP A 90 -13.77 -2.69 -6.49
N SER A 91 -15.00 -2.24 -6.22
CA SER A 91 -15.40 -0.84 -6.19
C SER A 91 -14.54 0.05 -5.28
N ARG A 92 -13.90 -0.53 -4.27
CA ARG A 92 -12.97 0.14 -3.36
C ARG A 92 -11.78 0.75 -4.09
N ASN A 93 -11.30 0.14 -5.17
CA ASN A 93 -10.21 0.73 -5.97
C ASN A 93 -10.58 2.13 -6.49
N ILE A 94 -11.83 2.31 -6.92
CA ILE A 94 -12.35 3.57 -7.43
C ILE A 94 -12.68 4.53 -6.28
N SER A 95 -13.36 4.03 -5.24
CA SER A 95 -13.81 4.88 -4.13
C SER A 95 -12.65 5.44 -3.30
N LEU A 96 -11.60 4.64 -3.06
CA LEU A 96 -10.39 5.08 -2.35
C LEU A 96 -9.61 6.11 -3.18
N ARG A 97 -9.43 5.90 -4.48
CA ARG A 97 -8.81 6.89 -5.38
C ARG A 97 -9.54 8.23 -5.32
N LYS A 98 -10.87 8.21 -5.37
CA LYS A 98 -11.70 9.43 -5.26
C LYS A 98 -11.58 10.07 -3.88
N ARG A 99 -11.68 9.28 -2.81
CA ARG A 99 -11.60 9.73 -1.41
C ARG A 99 -10.29 10.45 -1.13
N PHE A 100 -9.17 9.87 -1.55
CA PHE A 100 -7.83 10.42 -1.35
C PHE A 100 -7.38 11.37 -2.47
N LYS A 101 -8.28 11.74 -3.39
CA LYS A 101 -8.04 12.68 -4.50
C LYS A 101 -6.79 12.33 -5.34
N VAL A 102 -6.60 11.04 -5.60
CA VAL A 102 -5.44 10.53 -6.35
C VAL A 102 -5.57 10.89 -7.83
N GLN A 103 -4.73 11.81 -8.29
CA GLN A 103 -4.69 12.27 -9.69
C GLN A 103 -3.62 11.57 -10.54
N GLY A 104 -2.62 10.95 -9.91
CA GLY A 104 -1.52 10.27 -10.58
C GLY A 104 -0.95 9.14 -9.72
N VAL A 105 -0.10 8.31 -10.33
CA VAL A 105 0.60 7.19 -9.67
C VAL A 105 2.07 7.16 -10.13
N PRO A 106 3.01 6.62 -9.33
CA PRO A 106 2.81 6.00 -8.02
C PRO A 106 2.67 7.02 -6.88
N ILE A 107 1.81 6.70 -5.90
CA ILE A 107 1.71 7.41 -4.62
C ILE A 107 1.62 6.38 -3.50
N LEU A 108 2.42 6.58 -2.44
CA LEU A 108 2.35 5.83 -1.19
C LEU A 108 1.84 6.77 -0.08
N MET A 109 0.70 6.42 0.50
CA MET A 109 0.01 7.22 1.52
C MET A 109 -0.03 6.47 2.83
N LEU A 110 0.31 7.16 3.93
CA LEU A 110 0.23 6.63 5.29
C LEU A 110 -1.15 6.94 5.86
N LEU A 111 -1.73 5.98 6.58
CA LEU A 111 -3.03 6.15 7.24
C LEU A 111 -2.89 6.27 8.76
N ASN A 112 -3.71 7.13 9.35
CA ASN A 112 -3.98 7.12 10.79
C ASN A 112 -4.82 5.89 11.19
N LYS A 113 -4.87 5.53 12.47
CA LYS A 113 -5.68 4.40 12.97
C LYS A 113 -7.18 4.50 12.66
N ASP A 114 -7.71 5.71 12.51
CA ASP A 114 -9.10 5.93 12.10
C ASP A 114 -9.31 5.72 10.58
N GLY A 115 -8.25 5.63 9.78
CA GLY A 115 -8.26 5.51 8.32
C GLY A 115 -8.22 6.84 7.57
N THR A 116 -8.00 7.96 8.26
CA THR A 116 -7.71 9.26 7.62
C THR A 116 -6.27 9.31 7.11
N LEU A 117 -6.00 10.24 6.20
CA LEU A 117 -4.65 10.44 5.66
C LEU A 117 -3.75 11.07 6.72
N ALA A 118 -2.68 10.39 7.09
CA ALA A 118 -1.61 10.97 7.91
C ALA A 118 -0.64 11.77 7.05
N GLN A 119 -0.15 11.15 5.97
CA GLN A 119 0.85 11.75 5.08
C GLN A 119 0.76 11.16 3.66
N GLY A 120 0.94 12.01 2.64
CA GLY A 120 0.91 11.62 1.22
C GLY A 120 2.27 11.54 0.53
N THR A 121 3.38 11.76 1.25
CA THR A 121 4.74 11.83 0.70
C THR A 121 5.54 10.54 0.84
N GLY A 122 4.92 9.42 1.24
CA GLY A 122 5.63 8.18 1.58
C GLY A 122 6.56 7.68 0.47
N ARG A 123 6.24 7.95 -0.80
CA ARG A 123 7.13 7.66 -1.93
C ARG A 123 8.45 8.42 -1.83
N ALA A 124 8.40 9.73 -1.57
CA ALA A 124 9.58 10.56 -1.47
C ALA A 124 10.45 10.11 -0.29
N ASP A 125 9.85 9.96 0.88
CA ASP A 125 10.50 9.46 2.10
C ASP A 125 11.27 8.15 1.85
N VAL A 126 10.64 7.15 1.21
CA VAL A 126 11.31 5.87 0.88
C VAL A 126 12.49 6.09 -0.07
N GLN A 127 12.33 6.93 -1.10
CA GLN A 127 13.38 7.17 -2.08
C GLN A 127 14.57 7.97 -1.51
N THR A 128 14.33 8.84 -0.53
CA THR A 128 15.37 9.72 0.01
C THR A 128 16.04 9.16 1.27
N GLU A 129 15.30 8.42 2.09
CA GLU A 129 15.75 8.01 3.43
C GLU A 129 15.77 6.49 3.61
N GLY A 130 15.16 5.73 2.68
CA GLY A 130 15.05 4.28 2.80
C GLY A 130 14.36 3.87 4.11
N PRO A 131 14.78 2.76 4.74
CA PRO A 131 14.21 2.26 6.01
C PRO A 131 14.23 3.28 7.16
N GLY A 132 15.13 4.28 7.11
CA GLY A 132 15.27 5.29 8.16
C GLY A 132 14.04 6.18 8.36
N CYS A 133 13.14 6.28 7.37
CA CYS A 133 11.90 7.04 7.54
C CYS A 133 10.84 6.32 8.41
N PHE A 134 10.99 5.01 8.64
CA PHE A 134 9.93 4.20 9.26
C PHE A 134 9.60 4.63 10.70
N ASP A 135 10.59 4.92 11.54
CA ASP A 135 10.33 5.31 12.93
C ASP A 135 9.61 6.67 13.00
N ARG A 136 9.86 7.56 12.04
CA ARG A 136 9.09 8.80 11.90
C ARG A 136 7.64 8.51 11.53
N TRP A 137 7.41 7.59 10.60
CA TRP A 137 6.05 7.18 10.21
C TRP A 137 5.30 6.55 11.38
N TYR A 138 5.98 5.69 12.15
CA TYR A 138 5.43 5.07 13.35
C TYR A 138 4.93 6.12 14.35
N ASN A 139 5.77 7.09 14.69
CA ASN A 139 5.44 8.17 15.64
C ASN A 139 4.36 9.13 15.11
N LEU A 140 4.15 9.19 13.79
CA LEU A 140 3.12 10.04 13.19
C LEU A 140 1.72 9.43 13.36
N VAL A 141 1.60 8.10 13.39
CA VAL A 141 0.31 7.38 13.33
C VAL A 141 -0.02 6.59 14.59
N ASN A 142 0.83 6.67 15.62
CA ASN A 142 0.65 6.06 16.94
C ASN A 142 0.98 7.09 18.02
#